data_AF-A0A358GCD1-F1
#
_entry.id   AF-A0A358GCD1-F1
#
_cell.length_a   1.000
_cell.length_b   1.000
_cell.length_c   1.000
_cell.angle_alpha   90.00
_cell.angle_beta   90.00
_cell.angle_gamma   90.00
#
_symmetry.space_group_name_H-M   'P 1'
#
loop_
_entity.id
_entity.type
_entity.pdbx_description
1 polymer ?
#
loop_
_entity_poly.entity_id
_entity_poly.type
_entity_poly.pdbx_seq_one_letter_code
_entity_poly.pdbx_strand_id
1 'polypeptide(L)'
;MEKIELVLIKPGKKFTDYRHLIITEAIEVCILNIIKGRLYSDKKTMNPTYEPYPTKQETVDRLNELANELRIKGFVETQIDVLFQIPEKEIYVYDKAKWHYEGDFPKELESTQAYVPTGMFITWLINNDMISKRSAKNDASDIDLVKRNEMTGAQFYSKNWDGVLSSKELSDEADAFAREYLDIQKDLYTAVDFTNILAAGLPTIYHVQDSIKNYHIIEPIITKRYREWKSRQRL
;
A
#
# COMPACT_ATOMS: atom_id res chain seq x y z
N MET A 1 8.27 5.73 -20.36
CA MET A 1 9.03 6.78 -19.64
C MET A 1 9.86 6.09 -18.58
N GLU A 2 11.12 6.48 -18.41
CA GLU A 2 11.96 5.94 -17.34
C GLU A 2 11.36 6.30 -15.99
N LYS A 3 11.25 5.30 -15.11
CA LYS A 3 10.84 5.45 -13.72
C LYS A 3 11.93 6.24 -13.01
N ILE A 4 11.60 7.41 -12.44
CA ILE A 4 12.56 8.16 -11.64
C ILE A 4 12.53 7.57 -10.22
N GLU A 5 13.58 6.84 -9.86
CA GLU A 5 13.73 6.27 -8.52
C GLU A 5 15.16 6.36 -8.00
N LEU A 6 15.29 6.48 -6.68
CA LEU A 6 16.56 6.46 -5.95
C LEU A 6 16.47 5.54 -4.74
N VAL A 7 17.50 4.73 -4.53
CA VAL A 7 17.68 3.95 -3.30
C VAL A 7 18.89 4.46 -2.55
N LEU A 8 18.67 4.90 -1.30
CA LEU A 8 19.73 5.34 -0.40
C LEU A 8 19.75 4.44 0.84
N ILE A 9 20.95 4.04 1.27
CA ILE A 9 21.16 3.19 2.45
C ILE A 9 22.09 3.83 3.46
N LYS A 10 21.92 3.48 4.74
CA LYS A 10 22.84 3.82 5.82
C LYS A 10 23.12 2.57 6.63
N PRO A 11 24.29 1.92 6.43
CA PRO A 11 24.65 0.72 7.16
C PRO A 11 24.72 0.97 8.66
N GLY A 12 24.10 0.09 9.44
CA GLY A 12 24.18 0.06 10.90
C GLY A 12 24.68 -1.29 11.40
N LYS A 13 24.91 -1.40 12.72
CA LYS A 13 25.44 -2.65 13.32
C LYS A 13 24.48 -3.84 13.26
N LYS A 14 23.17 -3.59 13.34
CA LYS A 14 22.13 -4.64 13.40
C LYS A 14 21.29 -4.74 12.13
N PHE A 15 21.18 -3.64 11.40
CA PHE A 15 20.40 -3.51 10.20
C PHE A 15 20.95 -2.34 9.39
N THR A 16 20.61 -2.30 8.11
CA THR A 16 20.85 -1.16 7.23
C THR A 16 19.56 -0.38 7.08
N ASP A 17 19.53 0.90 7.47
CA ASP A 17 18.40 1.77 7.15
C ASP A 17 18.39 2.02 5.64
N TYR A 18 17.22 2.04 5.02
CA TYR A 18 17.10 2.41 3.61
C TYR A 18 15.97 3.41 3.37
N ARG A 19 16.09 4.14 2.27
CA ARG A 19 15.08 5.03 1.68
C ARG A 19 14.96 4.67 0.22
N HIS A 20 13.74 4.42 -0.23
CA HIS A 20 13.43 4.25 -1.64
C HIS A 20 12.48 5.37 -2.02
N LEU A 21 12.96 6.27 -2.87
CA LEU A 21 12.24 7.42 -3.37
C LEU A 21 11.80 7.10 -4.80
N ILE A 22 10.50 7.18 -5.08
CA ILE A 22 9.94 6.82 -6.40
C ILE A 22 8.99 7.93 -6.83
N ILE A 23 9.09 8.39 -8.06
CA ILE A 23 8.08 9.27 -8.65
C ILE A 23 7.05 8.43 -9.40
N THR A 24 5.79 8.62 -9.03
CA THR A 24 4.62 8.08 -9.73
C THR A 24 3.85 9.21 -10.37
N GLU A 25 3.64 9.14 -11.68
CA GLU A 25 2.81 10.11 -12.40
C GLU A 25 1.35 9.65 -12.37
N ALA A 26 0.53 10.39 -11.63
CA ALA A 26 -0.91 10.21 -11.53
C ALA A 26 -1.63 11.09 -12.58
N ILE A 27 -2.96 11.06 -12.65
CA ILE A 27 -3.71 11.78 -13.70
C ILE A 27 -3.59 13.29 -13.52
N GLU A 28 -3.73 13.77 -12.28
CA GLU A 28 -3.80 15.20 -11.96
C GLU A 28 -2.58 15.70 -11.16
N VAL A 29 -1.79 14.78 -10.61
CA VAL A 29 -0.65 15.07 -9.73
C VAL A 29 0.52 14.14 -10.02
N CYS A 30 1.71 14.54 -9.59
CA CYS A 30 2.87 13.65 -9.48
C CYS A 30 3.12 13.36 -8.00
N ILE A 31 3.40 12.11 -7.65
CA ILE A 31 3.52 11.65 -6.27
C ILE A 31 4.95 11.21 -6.03
N LEU A 32 5.58 11.77 -4.99
CA LEU A 32 6.81 11.25 -4.43
C LEU A 32 6.45 10.18 -3.38
N ASN A 33 6.67 8.92 -3.74
CA ASN A 33 6.55 7.79 -2.82
C ASN A 33 7.85 7.63 -2.07
N ILE A 34 7.78 7.71 -0.74
CA ILE A 34 8.92 7.65 0.16
C ILE A 34 8.78 6.42 1.02
N ILE A 35 9.53 5.37 0.72
CA ILE A 35 9.52 4.14 1.50
C ILE A 35 10.68 4.18 2.47
N LYS A 36 10.37 4.26 3.76
CA LYS A 36 11.34 4.22 4.87
C LYS A 36 11.39 2.79 5.41
N GLY A 37 12.59 2.22 5.56
CA GLY A 37 12.68 0.86 6.06
C GLY A 37 14.04 0.45 6.59
N ARG A 38 14.12 -0.81 7.01
CA ARG A 38 15.32 -1.45 7.56
C ARG A 38 15.52 -2.81 6.92
N LEU A 39 16.74 -3.08 6.48
CA LEU A 39 17.21 -4.37 5.98
C LEU A 39 17.93 -5.10 7.12
N TYR A 40 17.38 -6.23 7.56
CA TYR A 40 18.02 -7.19 8.46
C TYR A 40 18.56 -8.36 7.63
N SER A 41 19.24 -9.32 8.27
CA SER A 41 19.72 -10.53 7.57
C SER A 41 18.59 -11.44 7.08
N ASP A 42 17.41 -11.38 7.70
CA ASP A 42 16.31 -12.33 7.51
C ASP A 42 14.96 -11.67 7.16
N LYS A 43 14.90 -10.34 7.17
CA LYS A 43 13.65 -9.59 6.93
C LYS A 43 13.93 -8.15 6.50
N LYS A 44 12.96 -7.57 5.79
CA LYS A 44 12.86 -6.12 5.54
C LYS A 44 11.65 -5.55 6.26
N THR A 45 11.73 -4.29 6.68
CA THR A 45 10.56 -3.50 7.10
C THR A 45 10.31 -2.40 6.09
N MET A 46 9.06 -2.02 5.86
CA MET A 46 8.66 -0.99 4.91
C MET A 46 7.62 -0.08 5.55
N ASN A 47 7.77 1.23 5.41
CA ASN A 47 6.80 2.24 5.82
C ASN A 47 6.69 3.30 4.71
N PRO A 48 5.69 3.20 3.82
CA PRO A 48 5.50 4.17 2.74
C PRO A 48 4.89 5.48 3.24
N THR A 49 5.22 6.57 2.55
CA THR A 49 4.61 7.89 2.72
C THR A 49 4.44 8.49 1.33
N TYR A 50 3.35 9.23 1.11
CA TYR A 50 2.99 9.78 -0.20
C TYR A 50 2.95 11.31 -0.12
N GLU A 51 3.82 11.97 -0.86
CA GLU A 51 3.85 13.43 -0.98
C GLU A 51 3.37 13.81 -2.40
N PRO A 52 2.11 14.26 -2.58
CA PRO A 52 1.60 14.69 -3.88
C PRO A 52 2.07 16.12 -4.22
N TYR A 53 2.37 16.34 -5.50
CA TYR A 53 2.79 17.61 -6.06
C TYR A 53 2.04 17.91 -7.37
N PRO A 54 1.70 19.18 -7.64
CA PRO A 54 1.06 19.60 -8.89
C PRO A 54 1.84 19.22 -10.16
N THR A 55 3.17 19.26 -10.13
CA THR A 55 3.98 19.00 -11.33
C THR A 55 5.09 17.97 -11.10
N LYS A 56 5.49 17.32 -12.21
CA LYS A 56 6.66 16.43 -12.23
C LYS A 56 7.93 17.15 -11.79
N GLN A 57 8.13 18.40 -12.20
CA GLN A 57 9.31 19.17 -11.84
C GLN A 57 9.38 19.41 -10.33
N GLU A 58 8.29 19.85 -9.71
CA GLU A 58 8.23 20.03 -8.25
C GLU A 58 8.49 18.71 -7.49
N THR A 59 7.97 17.59 -8.01
CA THR A 59 8.23 16.26 -7.42
C THR A 59 9.70 15.88 -7.51
N VAL A 60 10.34 16.16 -8.66
CA VAL A 60 11.78 15.93 -8.88
C VAL A 60 12.63 16.82 -7.97
N ASP A 61 12.26 18.09 -7.84
CA ASP A 61 12.95 19.06 -6.98
C ASP A 61 12.90 18.59 -5.51
N ARG A 62 11.71 18.17 -5.04
CA ARG A 62 11.57 17.60 -3.70
C ARG A 62 12.38 16.32 -3.51
N LEU A 63 12.34 15.40 -4.49
CA LEU A 63 13.11 14.16 -4.43
C LEU A 63 14.62 14.46 -4.27
N ASN A 64 15.13 15.43 -5.02
CA ASN A 64 16.53 15.84 -4.95
C ASN A 64 16.89 16.52 -3.63
N GLU A 65 16.03 17.41 -3.13
CA GLU A 65 16.18 18.03 -1.81
C GLU A 65 16.27 16.98 -0.71
N LEU A 66 15.31 16.05 -0.67
CA LEU A 66 15.28 14.97 0.32
C LEU A 66 16.49 14.03 0.20
N ALA A 67 16.89 13.69 -1.02
CA ALA A 67 18.10 12.88 -1.25
C ALA A 67 19.36 13.60 -0.71
N ASN A 68 19.47 14.91 -0.88
CA ASN A 68 20.57 15.70 -0.34
C ASN A 68 20.55 15.74 1.20
N GLU A 69 19.39 15.94 1.82
CA GLU A 69 19.25 15.84 3.28
C GLU A 69 19.68 14.47 3.81
N LEU A 70 19.32 13.39 3.11
CA LEU A 70 19.69 12.02 3.49
C LEU A 70 21.20 11.80 3.34
N ARG A 71 21.82 12.31 2.28
CA ARG A 71 23.28 12.26 2.08
C ARG A 71 24.01 12.98 3.22
N ILE A 72 23.54 14.15 3.63
CA ILE A 72 24.09 14.88 4.80
C ILE A 72 23.96 14.04 6.08
N LYS A 73 22.86 13.28 6.22
CA LYS A 73 22.64 12.34 7.33
C LYS A 73 23.46 11.05 7.21
N GLY A 74 24.32 10.91 6.22
CA GLY A 74 25.22 9.77 6.01
C GLY A 74 24.60 8.59 5.26
N PHE A 75 23.50 8.80 4.54
CA PHE A 75 23.01 7.81 3.58
C PHE A 75 23.83 7.88 2.28
N VAL A 76 24.03 6.73 1.64
CA VAL A 76 24.72 6.59 0.35
C VAL A 76 23.79 5.94 -0.67
N GLU A 77 23.87 6.39 -1.92
CA GLU A 77 23.08 5.83 -3.00
C GLU A 77 23.57 4.42 -3.38
N THR A 78 22.65 3.55 -3.79
CA THR A 78 22.94 2.16 -4.16
C THR A 78 21.95 1.64 -5.20
N GLN A 79 22.26 0.49 -5.80
CA GLN A 79 21.36 -0.21 -6.71
C GLN A 79 20.13 -0.74 -5.97
N ILE A 80 18.98 -0.77 -6.67
CA ILE A 80 17.70 -1.23 -6.12
C ILE A 80 17.73 -2.71 -5.70
N ASP A 81 18.59 -3.53 -6.31
CA ASP A 81 18.73 -4.96 -6.02
C ASP A 81 18.96 -5.25 -4.53
N VAL A 82 19.56 -4.31 -3.79
CA VAL A 82 19.75 -4.43 -2.33
C VAL A 82 18.42 -4.63 -1.58
N LEU A 83 17.31 -4.14 -2.12
CA LEU A 83 15.97 -4.24 -1.54
C LEU A 83 15.32 -5.62 -1.75
N PHE A 84 15.89 -6.44 -2.63
CA PHE A 84 15.38 -7.75 -3.07
C PHE A 84 16.31 -8.92 -2.71
N GLN A 85 17.39 -8.68 -1.95
CA GLN A 85 18.31 -9.73 -1.51
C GLN A 85 17.73 -10.66 -0.44
N ILE A 86 16.64 -10.24 0.21
CA ILE A 86 16.01 -11.00 1.28
C ILE A 86 14.84 -11.78 0.68
N PRO A 87 14.85 -13.13 0.76
CA PRO A 87 13.78 -13.94 0.19
C PRO A 87 12.44 -13.60 0.84
N GLU A 88 11.40 -13.60 0.02
CA GLU A 88 10.05 -13.32 0.46
C GLU A 88 9.57 -14.39 1.44
N LYS A 89 8.92 -13.98 2.52
CA LYS A 89 8.39 -14.94 3.51
C LYS A 89 7.22 -15.69 2.92
N GLU A 90 7.09 -16.97 3.29
CA GLU A 90 5.93 -17.82 2.98
C GLU A 90 4.62 -17.14 3.41
N ILE A 91 4.64 -16.46 4.56
CA ILE A 91 3.58 -15.56 5.00
C ILE A 91 4.00 -14.13 4.68
N TYR A 92 3.33 -13.53 3.70
CA TYR A 92 3.54 -12.14 3.32
C TYR A 92 2.52 -11.25 4.02
N VAL A 93 2.96 -10.15 4.62
CA VAL A 93 2.07 -9.16 5.23
C VAL A 93 2.00 -7.96 4.30
N TYR A 94 0.83 -7.76 3.70
CA TYR A 94 0.56 -6.68 2.76
C TYR A 94 0.43 -5.34 3.48
N ASP A 95 -0.30 -5.34 4.58
CA ASP A 95 -0.62 -4.11 5.31
C ASP A 95 -0.77 -4.38 6.80
N LYS A 96 -0.46 -3.35 7.59
CA LYS A 96 -0.95 -3.24 8.96
C LYS A 96 -1.45 -1.83 9.19
N ALA A 97 -2.69 -1.68 9.67
CA ALA A 97 -3.26 -0.37 9.97
C ALA A 97 -2.35 0.47 10.90
N LYS A 98 -1.68 -0.19 11.85
CA LYS A 98 -0.73 0.46 12.77
C LYS A 98 0.50 1.05 12.12
N TRP A 99 0.94 0.54 10.97
CA TRP A 99 2.08 1.13 10.26
C TRP A 99 1.78 2.56 9.83
N HIS A 100 0.50 2.86 9.59
CA HIS A 100 0.04 4.19 9.22
C HIS A 100 -0.05 5.10 10.43
N TYR A 101 -0.87 4.78 11.44
CA TYR A 101 -1.10 5.68 12.57
C TYR A 101 0.06 5.80 13.57
N GLU A 102 1.01 4.86 13.59
CA GLU A 102 2.29 5.02 14.31
C GLU A 102 3.35 5.76 13.47
N GLY A 103 3.04 6.06 12.21
CA GLY A 103 3.89 6.75 11.24
C GLY A 103 3.59 8.25 11.13
N ASP A 104 3.64 8.76 9.90
CA ASP A 104 3.33 10.16 9.58
C ASP A 104 1.84 10.29 9.26
N PHE A 105 1.02 10.18 10.31
CA PHE A 105 -0.44 10.18 10.21
C PHE A 105 -1.01 11.55 10.60
N PRO A 106 -2.04 12.07 9.89
CA PRO A 106 -2.65 13.34 10.22
C PRO A 106 -3.20 13.33 11.65
N LYS A 107 -2.71 14.24 12.50
CA LYS A 107 -2.99 14.26 13.95
C LYS A 107 -4.43 14.64 14.28
N GLU A 108 -5.10 15.29 13.33
CA GLU A 108 -6.50 15.71 13.40
C GLU A 108 -7.48 14.58 13.07
N LEU A 109 -6.99 13.46 12.51
CA LEU A 109 -7.82 12.32 12.14
C LEU A 109 -7.80 11.25 13.23
N GLU A 110 -8.94 10.57 13.39
CA GLU A 110 -9.03 9.37 14.21
C GLU A 110 -8.21 8.23 13.57
N SER A 111 -7.56 7.42 14.41
CA SER A 111 -6.75 6.28 13.94
C SER A 111 -7.53 5.27 13.10
N THR A 112 -8.87 5.27 13.18
CA THR A 112 -9.76 4.47 12.33
C THR A 112 -9.63 4.82 10.84
N GLN A 113 -9.19 6.03 10.48
CA GLN A 113 -8.95 6.40 9.08
C GLN A 113 -7.77 5.64 8.45
N ALA A 114 -6.84 5.11 9.26
CA ALA A 114 -5.75 4.27 8.78
C ALA A 114 -6.21 2.95 8.15
N TYR A 115 -7.44 2.50 8.45
CA TYR A 115 -7.99 1.25 7.97
C TYR A 115 -8.65 1.40 6.59
N VAL A 116 -8.94 2.63 6.16
CA VAL A 116 -9.78 2.90 4.98
C VAL A 116 -9.14 2.44 3.68
N PRO A 117 -7.86 2.78 3.36
CA PRO A 117 -7.28 2.39 2.08
C PRO A 117 -7.29 0.87 1.86
N THR A 118 -6.80 0.10 2.84
CA THR A 118 -6.82 -1.37 2.79
C THR A 118 -8.25 -1.92 2.88
N GLY A 119 -9.11 -1.30 3.68
CA GLY A 119 -10.51 -1.70 3.85
C GLY A 119 -11.32 -1.70 2.55
N MET A 120 -11.06 -0.76 1.63
CA MET A 120 -11.71 -0.76 0.31
C MET A 120 -11.32 -1.99 -0.52
N PHE A 121 -10.05 -2.38 -0.51
CA PHE A 121 -9.57 -3.60 -1.16
C PHE A 121 -10.13 -4.86 -0.50
N ILE A 122 -10.24 -4.88 0.83
CA ILE A 122 -10.83 -5.99 1.59
C ILE A 122 -12.31 -6.18 1.25
N THR A 123 -13.07 -5.08 1.11
CA THR A 123 -14.46 -5.14 0.63
C THR A 123 -14.53 -5.83 -0.74
N TRP A 124 -13.62 -5.48 -1.65
CA TRP A 124 -13.56 -6.11 -2.98
C TRP A 124 -13.25 -7.61 -2.88
N LEU A 125 -12.28 -8.00 -2.05
CA LEU A 125 -11.93 -9.40 -1.84
C LEU A 125 -13.13 -10.20 -1.31
N ILE A 126 -13.87 -9.65 -0.35
CA ILE A 126 -15.06 -10.29 0.24
C ILE A 126 -16.17 -10.46 -0.81
N ASN A 127 -16.46 -9.41 -1.58
CA ASN A 127 -17.51 -9.43 -2.60
C ASN A 127 -17.20 -10.35 -3.79
N ASN A 128 -15.92 -10.71 -3.99
CA ASN A 128 -15.47 -11.59 -5.07
C ASN A 128 -15.07 -13.00 -4.57
N ASP A 129 -15.42 -13.37 -3.34
CA ASP A 129 -15.11 -14.69 -2.74
C ASP A 129 -13.61 -15.04 -2.75
N MET A 130 -12.77 -14.04 -2.55
CA MET A 130 -11.30 -14.12 -2.61
C MET A 130 -10.62 -14.36 -1.25
N ILE A 131 -11.42 -14.61 -0.21
CA ILE A 131 -10.95 -14.87 1.15
C ILE A 131 -10.60 -16.35 1.31
N SER A 132 -9.57 -16.64 2.12
CA SER A 132 -9.16 -18.02 2.41
C SER A 132 -10.31 -18.83 3.03
N LYS A 133 -10.37 -20.14 2.77
CA LYS A 133 -11.43 -21.01 3.33
C LYS A 133 -11.52 -20.93 4.86
N ARG A 134 -10.39 -20.73 5.53
CA ARG A 134 -10.31 -20.61 6.98
C ARG A 134 -10.94 -19.29 7.44
N SER A 135 -10.54 -18.16 6.87
CA SER A 135 -11.08 -16.85 7.22
C SER A 135 -12.56 -16.74 6.84
N ALA A 136 -12.95 -17.27 5.68
CA ALA A 136 -14.36 -17.34 5.25
C ALA A 136 -15.25 -18.10 6.26
N LYS A 137 -14.72 -19.17 6.88
CA LYS A 137 -15.44 -19.91 7.93
C LYS A 137 -15.47 -19.16 9.26
N ASN A 138 -14.34 -18.57 9.66
CA ASN A 138 -14.20 -17.91 10.96
C ASN A 138 -15.00 -16.60 11.04
N ASP A 139 -15.07 -15.87 9.94
CA ASP A 139 -15.62 -14.51 9.87
C ASP A 139 -16.95 -14.45 9.10
N ALA A 140 -17.61 -15.60 8.90
CA ALA A 140 -18.75 -15.76 8.00
C ALA A 140 -19.87 -14.72 8.24
N SER A 141 -20.24 -14.47 9.51
CA SER A 141 -21.31 -13.53 9.85
C SER A 141 -20.97 -12.10 9.47
N ASP A 142 -19.71 -11.68 9.68
CA ASP A 142 -19.28 -10.32 9.37
C ASP A 142 -19.00 -10.14 7.87
N ILE A 143 -18.56 -11.21 7.18
CA ILE A 143 -18.49 -11.27 5.72
C ILE A 143 -19.88 -11.02 5.10
N ASP A 144 -20.93 -11.64 5.66
CA ASP A 144 -22.30 -11.41 5.18
C ASP A 144 -22.75 -9.96 5.40
N LEU A 145 -22.34 -9.31 6.51
CA LEU A 145 -22.61 -7.89 6.73
C LEU A 145 -21.93 -7.01 5.69
N VAL A 146 -20.68 -7.31 5.33
CA VAL A 146 -19.96 -6.59 4.27
C VAL A 146 -20.65 -6.77 2.92
N LYS A 147 -21.03 -8.01 2.56
CA LYS A 147 -21.76 -8.29 1.30
C LYS A 147 -23.13 -7.61 1.23
N ARG A 148 -23.78 -7.35 2.36
CA ARG A 148 -25.04 -6.59 2.44
C ARG A 148 -24.86 -5.08 2.55
N ASN A 149 -23.63 -4.57 2.48
CA ASN A 149 -23.29 -3.15 2.69
C ASN A 149 -23.70 -2.61 4.07
N GLU A 150 -23.77 -3.49 5.08
CA GLU A 150 -24.08 -3.15 6.48
C GLU A 150 -22.82 -2.95 7.33
N MET A 151 -21.66 -3.36 6.79
CA MET A 151 -20.33 -3.19 7.37
C MET A 151 -19.35 -2.82 6.27
N THR A 152 -18.44 -1.88 6.51
CA THR A 152 -17.36 -1.57 5.56
C THR A 152 -16.22 -2.56 5.70
N GLY A 153 -15.41 -2.74 4.66
CA GLY A 153 -14.19 -3.54 4.78
C GLY A 153 -13.19 -2.96 5.78
N ALA A 154 -13.19 -1.64 6.04
CA ALA A 154 -12.34 -1.04 7.08
C ALA A 154 -12.79 -1.45 8.49
N GLN A 155 -14.09 -1.46 8.74
CA GLN A 155 -14.68 -1.96 9.99
C GLN A 155 -14.39 -3.46 10.18
N PHE A 156 -14.61 -4.26 9.15
CA PHE A 156 -14.29 -5.69 9.13
C PHE A 156 -12.80 -5.93 9.41
N TYR A 157 -11.93 -5.20 8.73
CA TYR A 157 -10.48 -5.29 8.86
C TYR A 157 -10.00 -5.03 10.30
N SER A 158 -10.56 -3.99 10.92
CA SER A 158 -10.29 -3.64 12.31
C SER A 158 -10.80 -4.70 13.28
N LYS A 159 -12.04 -5.17 13.10
CA LYS A 159 -12.73 -6.09 14.01
C LYS A 159 -12.21 -7.53 13.93
N ASN A 160 -12.00 -8.06 12.74
CA ASN A 160 -11.78 -9.49 12.50
C ASN A 160 -10.31 -9.84 12.34
N TRP A 161 -9.51 -8.94 11.77
CA TRP A 161 -8.10 -9.21 11.44
C TRP A 161 -7.12 -8.34 12.22
N ASP A 162 -7.58 -7.64 13.26
CA ASP A 162 -6.78 -6.74 14.11
C ASP A 162 -5.96 -5.74 13.29
N GLY A 163 -6.49 -5.32 12.13
CA GLY A 163 -5.80 -4.44 11.20
C GLY A 163 -4.52 -5.03 10.60
N VAL A 164 -4.46 -6.35 10.34
CA VAL A 164 -3.34 -7.01 9.63
C VAL A 164 -3.85 -7.80 8.43
N LEU A 165 -3.47 -7.39 7.22
CA LEU A 165 -3.77 -8.11 5.98
C LEU A 165 -2.53 -8.92 5.58
N SER A 166 -2.64 -10.25 5.57
CA SER A 166 -1.56 -11.13 5.15
C SER A 166 -2.04 -12.19 4.14
N SER A 167 -1.10 -12.93 3.58
CA SER A 167 -1.39 -14.04 2.67
C SER A 167 -2.29 -15.12 3.28
N LYS A 168 -2.39 -15.21 4.62
CA LYS A 168 -3.22 -16.20 5.33
C LYS A 168 -4.72 -15.94 5.18
N GLU A 169 -5.10 -14.69 5.03
CA GLU A 169 -6.49 -14.28 4.92
C GLU A 169 -7.02 -14.43 3.49
N LEU A 170 -6.14 -14.68 2.51
CA LEU A 170 -6.44 -14.71 1.09
C LEU A 170 -6.50 -16.14 0.53
N SER A 171 -7.27 -16.33 -0.53
CA SER A 171 -7.10 -17.51 -1.40
C SER A 171 -5.77 -17.44 -2.15
N ASP A 172 -5.26 -18.56 -2.66
CA ASP A 172 -4.00 -18.58 -3.43
C ASP A 172 -4.03 -17.63 -4.65
N GLU A 173 -5.19 -17.55 -5.31
CA GLU A 173 -5.38 -16.63 -6.44
C GLU A 173 -5.35 -15.17 -5.99
N ALA A 174 -6.02 -14.86 -4.88
CA ALA A 174 -6.05 -13.53 -4.32
C ALA A 174 -4.69 -13.10 -3.77
N ASP A 175 -3.93 -14.02 -3.18
CA ASP A 175 -2.55 -13.80 -2.75
C ASP A 175 -1.68 -13.41 -3.95
N ALA A 176 -1.73 -14.19 -5.03
CA ALA A 176 -0.94 -13.92 -6.23
C ALA A 176 -1.29 -12.55 -6.86
N PHE A 177 -2.56 -12.16 -6.88
CA PHE A 177 -2.97 -10.83 -7.34
C PHE A 177 -2.50 -9.73 -6.38
N ALA A 178 -2.68 -9.91 -5.07
CA ALA A 178 -2.30 -8.92 -4.05
C ALA A 178 -0.78 -8.67 -4.04
N ARG A 179 0.06 -9.69 -4.27
CA ARG A 179 1.53 -9.53 -4.41
C ARG A 179 1.93 -8.58 -5.52
N GLU A 180 1.14 -8.44 -6.57
CA GLU A 180 1.43 -7.49 -7.64
C GLU A 180 0.74 -6.15 -7.41
N TYR A 181 -0.53 -6.19 -7.01
CA TYR A 181 -1.37 -5.00 -6.96
C TYR A 181 -1.10 -4.12 -5.73
N LEU A 182 -0.78 -4.74 -4.60
CA LEU A 182 -0.40 -4.07 -3.35
C LEU A 182 1.12 -3.98 -3.17
N ASP A 183 1.91 -4.32 -4.20
CA ASP A 183 3.37 -4.20 -4.13
C ASP A 183 3.76 -2.73 -3.94
N ILE A 184 4.19 -2.37 -2.73
CA ILE A 184 4.60 -1.01 -2.37
C ILE A 184 5.77 -0.51 -3.24
N GLN A 185 6.56 -1.39 -3.87
CA GLN A 185 7.64 -0.98 -4.78
C GLN A 185 7.15 -0.50 -6.16
N LYS A 186 5.94 -0.92 -6.55
CA LYS A 186 5.24 -0.50 -7.78
C LYS A 186 4.11 0.49 -7.49
N ASP A 187 3.52 0.34 -6.31
CA ASP A 187 2.46 1.13 -5.70
C ASP A 187 1.25 1.42 -6.59
N LEU A 188 0.78 0.39 -7.29
CA LEU A 188 -0.35 0.55 -8.22
C LEU A 188 -1.66 0.83 -7.49
N TYR A 189 -1.93 0.14 -6.38
CA TYR A 189 -3.18 0.34 -5.65
C TYR A 189 -3.23 1.69 -4.94
N THR A 190 -2.32 1.96 -3.98
CA THR A 190 -2.44 3.13 -3.11
C THR A 190 -2.02 4.41 -3.83
N ALA A 191 -0.83 4.43 -4.44
CA ALA A 191 -0.32 5.64 -5.08
C ALA A 191 -1.02 5.98 -6.39
N VAL A 192 -1.47 4.99 -7.18
CA VAL A 192 -2.14 5.26 -8.46
C VAL A 192 -3.65 5.21 -8.31
N ASP A 193 -4.24 4.04 -8.13
CA ASP A 193 -5.68 3.87 -8.30
C ASP A 193 -6.47 4.54 -7.15
N PHE A 194 -6.13 4.27 -5.90
CA PHE A 194 -6.80 4.84 -4.73
C PHE A 194 -6.63 6.37 -4.70
N THR A 195 -5.42 6.86 -4.94
CA THR A 195 -5.15 8.30 -4.93
C THR A 195 -5.91 9.03 -6.04
N ASN A 196 -5.84 8.55 -7.29
CA ASN A 196 -6.51 9.22 -8.41
C ASN A 196 -8.04 9.17 -8.31
N ILE A 197 -8.59 8.09 -7.76
CA ILE A 197 -10.03 7.83 -7.83
C ILE A 197 -10.77 8.34 -6.60
N LEU A 198 -10.16 8.24 -5.41
CA LEU A 198 -10.81 8.58 -4.15
C LEU A 198 -10.15 9.75 -3.42
N ALA A 199 -8.83 9.91 -3.52
CA ALA A 199 -8.10 10.93 -2.77
C ALA A 199 -7.77 12.19 -3.59
N ALA A 200 -8.22 12.27 -4.84
CA ALA A 200 -8.01 13.46 -5.68
C ALA A 200 -8.59 14.70 -4.99
N GLY A 201 -7.76 15.74 -4.83
CA GLY A 201 -8.12 16.97 -4.15
C GLY A 201 -8.20 16.89 -2.62
N LEU A 202 -7.85 15.76 -2.01
CA LEU A 202 -7.76 15.63 -0.55
C LEU A 202 -6.33 15.85 -0.04
N PRO A 203 -6.15 16.31 1.21
CA PRO A 203 -4.81 16.54 1.77
C PRO A 203 -3.95 15.27 1.81
N THR A 204 -4.56 14.12 2.13
CA THR A 204 -3.90 12.81 2.18
C THR A 204 -4.88 11.70 1.82
N ILE A 205 -4.38 10.50 1.52
CA ILE A 205 -5.20 9.30 1.32
C ILE A 205 -6.09 8.97 2.54
N TYR A 206 -5.68 9.33 3.76
CA TYR A 206 -6.46 9.12 5.00
C TYR A 206 -7.67 10.04 5.16
N HIS A 207 -7.84 11.06 4.30
CA HIS A 207 -9.03 11.91 4.33
C HIS A 207 -10.20 11.31 3.53
N VAL A 208 -9.99 10.20 2.83
CA VAL A 208 -11.05 9.46 2.15
C VAL A 208 -12.00 8.88 3.19
N GLN A 209 -13.29 9.20 3.09
CA GLN A 209 -14.29 8.69 4.02
C GLN A 209 -14.49 7.17 3.88
N ASP A 210 -14.59 6.49 5.02
CA ASP A 210 -15.05 5.10 5.09
C ASP A 210 -16.54 5.01 4.73
N SER A 211 -16.85 4.69 3.47
CA SER A 211 -18.23 4.60 3.00
C SER A 211 -18.41 3.60 1.85
N ILE A 212 -19.58 2.98 1.82
CA ILE A 212 -20.02 2.10 0.72
C ILE A 212 -20.01 2.82 -0.62
N LYS A 213 -20.33 4.12 -0.63
CA LYS A 213 -20.27 4.97 -1.83
C LYS A 213 -18.85 5.00 -2.40
N ASN A 214 -17.84 5.23 -1.57
CA ASN A 214 -16.45 5.24 -2.02
C ASN A 214 -15.97 3.86 -2.48
N TYR A 215 -16.42 2.79 -1.82
CA TYR A 215 -16.16 1.43 -2.30
C TYR A 215 -16.67 1.22 -3.74
N HIS A 216 -17.92 1.58 -4.04
CA HIS A 216 -18.48 1.42 -5.38
C HIS A 216 -17.76 2.24 -6.46
N ILE A 217 -17.10 3.34 -6.09
CA ILE A 217 -16.30 4.14 -7.02
C ILE A 217 -14.99 3.41 -7.37
N ILE A 218 -14.29 2.80 -6.40
CA ILE A 218 -12.99 2.14 -6.62
C ILE A 218 -13.11 0.68 -7.10
N GLU A 219 -14.19 -0.02 -6.74
CA GLU A 219 -14.50 -1.40 -7.15
C GLU A 219 -14.28 -1.70 -8.65
N PRO A 220 -14.80 -0.92 -9.61
CA PRO A 220 -14.59 -1.20 -11.04
C PRO A 220 -13.12 -1.11 -11.46
N ILE A 221 -12.32 -0.28 -10.77
CA ILE A 221 -10.89 -0.11 -11.04
C ILE A 221 -10.12 -1.34 -10.57
N ILE A 222 -10.36 -1.78 -9.32
CA ILE A 222 -9.76 -3.02 -8.78
C ILE A 222 -10.14 -4.21 -9.66
N THR A 223 -11.41 -4.30 -10.05
CA THR A 223 -11.92 -5.37 -10.92
C THR A 223 -11.22 -5.38 -12.28
N LYS A 224 -10.99 -4.21 -12.88
CA LYS A 224 -10.25 -4.09 -14.14
C LYS A 224 -8.80 -4.58 -13.98
N ARG A 225 -8.10 -4.14 -12.93
CA ARG A 225 -6.72 -4.55 -12.63
C ARG A 225 -6.60 -6.06 -12.42
N TYR A 226 -7.54 -6.63 -11.69
CA TYR A 226 -7.61 -8.08 -11.50
C TYR A 226 -7.82 -8.84 -12.82
N ARG A 227 -8.72 -8.37 -13.70
CA ARG A 227 -8.94 -9.00 -15.01
C ARG A 227 -7.70 -8.91 -15.92
N GLU A 228 -7.03 -7.77 -15.93
CA GLU A 228 -5.78 -7.56 -16.67
C GLU A 228 -4.66 -8.46 -16.13
N TRP A 229 -4.54 -8.59 -14.81
CA TRP A 229 -3.61 -9.53 -14.20
C TRP A 229 -3.93 -10.97 -14.60
N LYS A 230 -5.19 -11.39 -14.48
CA LYS A 230 -5.65 -12.75 -14.79
C LYS A 230 -5.47 -13.11 -16.27
N SER A 231 -5.54 -12.15 -17.19
CA SER A 231 -5.25 -12.40 -18.60
C SER A 231 -3.75 -12.61 -18.85
N ARG A 232 -2.87 -11.88 -18.14
CA ARG A 232 -1.41 -12.08 -18.21
C ARG A 232 -0.98 -13.45 -17.67
N GLN A 233 -1.65 -13.97 -16.64
CA GLN A 233 -1.32 -15.29 -16.07
C GLN A 233 -1.72 -16.47 -16.97
N ARG A 234 -2.49 -16.24 -18.04
CA ARG A 234 -2.93 -17.27 -19.00
C ARG A 234 -2.07 -17.32 -20.27
N LEU A 235 -1.14 -16.38 -20.42
CA LEU A 235 -0.18 -16.30 -21.51
C LEU A 235 1.11 -17.03 -21.11
#